data_AF-A0A3N1G8F7-F1
#
_entry.id   AF-A0A3N1G8F7-F1
#
_cell.length_a   1.000
_cell.length_b   1.000
_cell.length_c   1.000
_cell.angle_alpha   90.00
_cell.angle_beta   90.00
_cell.angle_gamma   90.00
#
_symmetry.space_group_name_H-M   'P 1'
#
loop_
_entity.id
_entity.type
_entity.pdbx_description
1 polymer ?
#
loop_
_entity_poly.entity_id
_entity_poly.type
_entity_poly.pdbx_seq_one_letter_code
_entity_poly.pdbx_strand_id
1 'polypeptide(L)'
;MEDASAVVAAVITAAAAVVAVVVAQLLTARRERRARAHERERAALLDLQDAALLVRSALRATGTAIATAAPAGPASTHVVVVTPPDLEAAQSDADGRLDVRLARVGSGDVVVATRHWQRCARFAFLGDEDVTTRDELEAWAALQEAVAVVLRAGRPPTP
;
A
#
# COMPACT_ATOMS: atom_id res chain seq x y z
N MET A 1 -67.96 12.95 0.22
CA MET A 1 -67.12 11.75 -0.05
C MET A 1 -65.81 12.13 -0.75
N GLU A 2 -65.76 13.25 -1.47
CA GLU A 2 -64.55 13.81 -2.13
C GLU A 2 -63.42 14.19 -1.17
N ASP A 3 -63.74 14.83 -0.04
CA ASP A 3 -62.73 15.31 0.93
C ASP A 3 -61.91 14.19 1.58
N ALA A 4 -62.55 13.04 1.87
CA ALA A 4 -61.87 11.88 2.44
C ALA A 4 -60.83 11.29 1.47
N SER A 5 -61.12 11.29 0.16
CA SER A 5 -60.19 10.81 -0.87
C SER A 5 -58.99 11.75 -1.00
N ALA A 6 -59.22 13.07 -0.97
CA ALA A 6 -58.15 14.06 -1.03
C ALA A 6 -57.21 13.99 0.17
N VAL A 7 -57.74 13.81 1.39
CA VAL A 7 -56.93 13.63 2.60
C VAL A 7 -56.10 12.35 2.53
N VAL A 8 -56.70 11.23 2.11
CA VAL A 8 -55.97 9.96 1.96
C VAL A 8 -54.85 10.08 0.93
N ALA A 9 -55.11 10.70 -0.22
CA ALA A 9 -54.09 10.95 -1.24
C ALA A 9 -52.94 11.81 -0.69
N ALA A 10 -53.25 12.91 0.01
CA ALA A 10 -52.24 13.77 0.61
C ALA A 10 -51.37 13.04 1.65
N VAL A 11 -51.97 12.20 2.50
CA VAL A 11 -51.23 11.39 3.48
C VAL A 11 -50.32 10.37 2.78
N ILE A 12 -50.80 9.71 1.73
CA ILE A 12 -49.99 8.76 0.94
C ILE A 12 -48.82 9.49 0.28
N THR A 13 -49.04 10.64 -0.34
CA THR A 13 -47.97 11.43 -0.96
C THR A 13 -46.95 11.90 0.07
N ALA A 14 -47.40 12.39 1.23
CA ALA A 14 -46.52 12.80 2.32
C ALA A 14 -45.69 11.62 2.86
N ALA A 15 -46.31 10.46 3.07
CA ALA A 15 -45.62 9.25 3.50
C ALA A 15 -44.58 8.78 2.46
N ALA A 16 -44.93 8.77 1.18
CA ALA A 16 -44.01 8.43 0.10
C ALA A 16 -42.82 9.41 0.02
N ALA A 17 -43.06 10.71 0.19
CA ALA A 17 -42.01 11.72 0.20
C ALA A 17 -41.04 11.51 1.38
N VAL A 18 -41.56 11.22 2.58
CA VAL A 18 -40.72 10.91 3.75
C VAL A 18 -39.85 9.68 3.50
N VAL A 19 -40.43 8.60 2.97
CA VAL A 19 -39.68 7.38 2.62
C VAL A 19 -38.59 7.68 1.58
N ALA A 20 -38.91 8.45 0.54
CA ALA A 20 -37.94 8.84 -0.49
C ALA A 20 -36.76 9.64 0.09
N VAL A 21 -37.03 10.58 0.98
CA VAL A 21 -35.99 11.37 1.66
C VAL A 21 -35.10 10.48 2.53
N VAL A 22 -35.68 9.57 3.32
CA VAL A 22 -34.92 8.64 4.15
C VAL A 22 -34.02 7.74 3.30
N VAL A 23 -34.54 7.18 2.20
CA VAL A 23 -33.76 6.36 1.27
C VAL A 23 -32.62 7.16 0.65
N ALA A 24 -32.88 8.39 0.20
CA ALA A 24 -31.86 9.27 -0.35
C ALA A 24 -30.75 9.56 0.68
N GLN A 25 -31.11 9.88 1.92
CA GLN A 25 -30.15 10.12 3.01
C GLN A 25 -29.30 8.88 3.30
N LEU A 26 -29.90 7.69 3.33
CA LEU A 26 -29.17 6.43 3.54
C LEU A 26 -28.19 6.14 2.39
N LEU A 27 -28.59 6.39 1.14
CA LEU A 27 -27.72 6.23 -0.02
C LEU A 27 -26.54 7.20 0.02
N THR A 28 -26.80 8.48 0.35
CA THR A 28 -25.75 9.49 0.50
C THR A 28 -24.78 9.14 1.62
N ALA A 29 -25.29 8.77 2.80
CA ALA A 29 -24.45 8.35 3.93
C ALA A 29 -23.59 7.12 3.60
N ARG A 30 -24.13 6.13 2.87
CA ARG A 30 -23.36 4.97 2.40
C ARG A 30 -22.27 5.37 1.41
N ARG A 31 -22.57 6.28 0.47
CA ARG A 31 -21.59 6.80 -0.51
C ARG A 31 -20.45 7.54 0.19
N GLU A 32 -20.75 8.44 1.12
CA GLU A 32 -19.73 9.16 1.89
C GLU A 32 -18.84 8.24 2.71
N ARG A 33 -19.42 7.24 3.39
CA ARG A 33 -18.64 6.25 4.16
C ARG A 33 -17.68 5.48 3.27
N ARG A 34 -18.11 5.06 2.08
CA ARG A 34 -17.26 4.39 1.09
C ARG A 34 -16.17 5.31 0.56
N ALA A 35 -16.49 6.56 0.26
CA ALA A 35 -15.51 7.55 -0.20
C ALA A 35 -14.40 7.78 0.85
N ARG A 36 -14.77 7.97 2.12
CA ARG A 36 -13.81 8.13 3.23
C ARG A 36 -12.96 6.88 3.45
N ALA A 37 -13.56 5.70 3.34
CA ALA A 37 -12.81 4.43 3.45
C ALA A 37 -11.79 4.30 2.32
N HIS A 38 -12.20 4.57 1.07
CA HIS A 38 -11.32 4.54 -0.09
C HIS A 38 -10.19 5.57 0.01
N GLU A 39 -10.46 6.79 0.49
CA GLU A 39 -9.44 7.82 0.67
C GLU A 39 -8.38 7.41 1.71
N ARG A 40 -8.80 6.80 2.83
CA ARG A 40 -7.88 6.25 3.84
C ARG A 40 -7.04 5.11 3.29
N GLU A 41 -7.66 4.21 2.52
CA GLU A 41 -6.96 3.10 1.89
C GLU A 41 -5.95 3.60 0.85
N ARG A 42 -6.34 4.55 0.00
CA ARG A 42 -5.44 5.20 -0.95
C ARG A 42 -4.25 5.87 -0.24
N ALA A 43 -4.49 6.61 0.84
CA ALA A 43 -3.42 7.22 1.61
C ALA A 43 -2.46 6.16 2.21
N ALA A 44 -3.00 5.08 2.77
CA ALA A 44 -2.19 4.00 3.32
C ALA A 44 -1.32 3.30 2.25
N LEU A 45 -1.85 3.12 1.04
CA LEU A 45 -1.13 2.51 -0.08
C LEU A 45 -0.01 3.41 -0.61
N LEU A 46 -0.24 4.73 -0.68
CA LEU A 46 0.79 5.69 -1.07
C LEU A 46 1.90 5.75 -0.01
N ASP A 47 1.53 5.83 1.27
CA ASP A 47 2.50 5.78 2.38
C ASP A 47 3.33 4.49 2.35
N LEU A 48 2.71 3.36 1.97
CA LEU A 48 3.39 2.07 1.81
C LEU A 48 4.42 2.13 0.68
N GLN A 49 4.05 2.68 -0.48
CA GLN A 49 4.97 2.84 -1.62
C GLN A 49 6.16 3.72 -1.25
N ASP A 50 5.94 4.83 -0.55
CA ASP A 50 7.00 5.72 -0.08
C ASP A 50 7.93 5.00 0.92
N ALA A 51 7.37 4.25 1.87
CA ALA A 51 8.17 3.47 2.81
C ALA A 51 8.98 2.36 2.12
N ALA A 52 8.42 1.71 1.09
CA ALA A 52 9.13 0.73 0.30
C ALA A 52 10.29 1.35 -0.49
N LEU A 53 10.10 2.57 -1.03
CA LEU A 53 11.19 3.32 -1.66
C LEU A 53 12.31 3.67 -0.67
N LEU A 54 11.97 4.04 0.57
CA LEU A 54 12.97 4.27 1.63
C LEU A 54 13.80 3.02 1.90
N VAL A 55 13.17 1.86 2.06
CA VAL A 55 13.87 0.58 2.25
C VAL A 55 14.78 0.29 1.06
N ARG A 56 14.29 0.45 -0.17
CA ARG A 56 15.09 0.26 -1.38
C ARG A 56 16.32 1.16 -1.41
N SER A 57 16.17 2.42 -1.01
CA SER A 57 17.28 3.38 -0.96
C SER A 57 18.32 3.03 0.10
N ALA A 58 17.87 2.61 1.30
CA ALA A 58 18.75 2.21 2.39
C ALA A 58 19.54 0.93 2.04
N LEU A 59 18.86 -0.06 1.44
CA LEU A 59 19.50 -1.29 0.95
C LEU A 59 20.54 -0.99 -0.13
N ARG A 60 20.23 -0.11 -1.10
CA ARG A 60 21.17 0.28 -2.14
C ARG A 60 22.39 1.01 -1.57
N ALA A 61 22.20 1.93 -0.63
CA ALA A 61 23.31 2.63 0.02
C ALA A 61 24.22 1.64 0.76
N THR A 62 23.63 0.70 1.48
CA THR A 62 24.35 -0.35 2.21
C THR A 62 25.11 -1.28 1.27
N GLY A 63 24.46 -1.81 0.23
CA GLY A 63 25.10 -2.65 -0.78
C GLY A 63 26.24 -1.96 -1.50
N THR A 64 26.10 -0.66 -1.81
CA THR A 64 27.17 0.15 -2.40
C THR A 64 28.36 0.27 -1.44
N ALA A 65 28.11 0.55 -0.16
CA ALA A 65 29.15 0.63 0.86
C ALA A 65 29.91 -0.71 0.99
N ILE A 66 29.18 -1.83 1.01
CA ILE A 66 29.75 -3.18 1.05
C ILE A 66 30.65 -3.43 -0.17
N ALA A 67 30.13 -3.14 -1.37
CA ALA A 67 30.87 -3.33 -2.63
C ALA A 67 32.15 -2.46 -2.69
N THR A 68 32.11 -1.23 -2.17
CA THR A 68 33.28 -0.36 -2.11
C THR A 68 34.31 -0.78 -1.07
N ALA A 69 33.88 -1.46 0.00
CA ALA A 69 34.75 -1.95 1.07
C ALA A 69 35.43 -3.29 0.72
N ALA A 70 34.87 -4.05 -0.23
CA ALA A 70 35.45 -5.31 -0.70
C ALA A 70 36.76 -5.04 -1.49
N PRO A 71 37.94 -5.51 -1.02
CA PRO A 71 39.20 -5.31 -1.74
C PRO A 71 39.25 -6.16 -3.02
N ALA A 72 39.82 -5.61 -4.10
CA ALA A 72 40.07 -6.30 -5.38
C ALA A 72 41.22 -7.34 -5.31
N GLY A 73 41.40 -8.00 -4.15
CA GLY A 73 42.45 -8.98 -3.90
C GLY A 73 42.00 -10.42 -4.16
N PRO A 74 42.94 -11.39 -4.26
CA PRO A 74 42.60 -12.79 -4.53
C PRO A 74 41.66 -13.37 -3.47
N ALA A 75 40.72 -14.19 -3.92
CA ALA A 75 39.57 -14.75 -3.19
C ALA A 75 39.88 -15.61 -1.94
N SER A 76 41.14 -15.66 -1.48
CA SER A 76 41.60 -16.50 -0.38
C SER A 76 41.58 -15.82 1.00
N THR A 77 41.13 -14.57 1.11
CA THR A 77 41.03 -13.87 2.40
C THR A 77 39.58 -13.72 2.80
N HIS A 78 39.18 -14.25 3.96
CA HIS A 78 37.88 -13.94 4.57
C HIS A 78 37.83 -12.45 4.90
N VAL A 79 37.15 -11.68 4.05
CA VAL A 79 36.92 -10.25 4.29
C VAL A 79 35.68 -10.12 5.17
N VAL A 80 35.88 -9.65 6.39
CA VAL A 80 34.79 -9.19 7.24
C VAL A 80 34.46 -7.77 6.83
N VAL A 81 33.37 -7.59 6.07
CA VAL A 81 32.85 -6.26 5.75
C VAL A 81 32.02 -5.79 6.94
N VAL A 82 32.48 -4.73 7.61
CA VAL A 82 31.72 -4.08 8.68
C VAL A 82 30.88 -2.97 8.05
N THR A 83 29.55 -3.11 8.15
CA THR A 83 28.63 -2.06 7.68
C THR A 83 28.69 -0.87 8.66
N PRO A 84 28.76 0.38 8.16
CA PRO A 84 28.69 1.56 8.99
C PRO A 84 27.41 1.60 9.86
N PRO A 85 27.50 1.96 11.16
CA PRO A 85 26.37 1.89 12.10
C PRO A 85 25.21 2.84 11.73
N ASP A 86 25.50 3.93 11.03
CA ASP A 86 24.51 4.85 10.48
C ASP A 86 23.69 4.22 9.35
N LEU A 87 24.30 3.38 8.51
CA LEU A 87 23.60 2.63 7.46
C LEU A 87 22.76 1.50 8.05
N GLU A 88 23.27 0.78 9.05
CA GLU A 88 22.48 -0.22 9.78
C GLU A 88 21.26 0.42 10.47
N ALA A 89 21.44 1.57 11.13
CA ALA A 89 20.35 2.32 11.73
C ALA A 89 19.34 2.82 10.69
N ALA A 90 19.81 3.33 9.54
CA ALA A 90 18.93 3.78 8.46
C ALA A 90 18.12 2.63 7.85
N GLN A 91 18.74 1.45 7.68
CA GLN A 91 18.03 0.25 7.21
C GLN A 91 16.98 -0.20 8.22
N SER A 92 17.33 -0.26 9.51
CA SER A 92 16.40 -0.65 10.57
C SER A 92 15.23 0.32 10.69
N ASP A 93 15.46 1.64 10.57
CA ASP A 93 14.40 2.64 10.58
C ASP A 93 13.50 2.52 9.34
N ALA A 94 14.08 2.31 8.16
CA ALA A 94 13.32 2.13 6.92
C ALA A 94 12.43 0.87 6.99
N ASP A 95 12.97 -0.25 7.48
CA ASP A 95 12.21 -1.50 7.67
C ASP A 95 11.09 -1.32 8.70
N GLY A 96 11.37 -0.65 9.83
CA GLY A 96 10.36 -0.35 10.84
C GLY A 96 9.23 0.53 10.31
N ARG A 97 9.56 1.56 9.52
CA ARG A 97 8.56 2.41 8.85
C ARG A 97 7.72 1.59 7.88
N LEU A 98 8.34 0.74 7.06
CA LEU A 98 7.64 -0.14 6.14
C LEU A 98 6.66 -1.05 6.88
N ASP A 99 7.07 -1.69 7.97
CA ASP A 99 6.21 -2.55 8.78
C ASP A 99 5.00 -1.80 9.36
N VAL A 100 5.22 -0.59 9.88
CA VAL A 100 4.14 0.27 10.40
C VAL A 100 3.15 0.67 9.31
N ARG A 101 3.61 0.98 8.10
CA ARG A 101 2.72 1.31 6.98
C ARG A 101 1.98 0.08 6.46
N LEU A 102 2.68 -1.05 6.37
CA LEU A 102 2.11 -2.32 5.94
C LEU A 102 0.98 -2.78 6.86
N ALA A 103 1.11 -2.59 8.17
CA ALA A 103 0.06 -2.91 9.14
C ALA A 103 -1.24 -2.11 8.94
N ARG A 104 -1.21 -0.98 8.21
CA ARG A 104 -2.39 -0.16 7.89
C ARG A 104 -3.06 -0.56 6.60
N VAL A 105 -2.44 -1.44 5.80
CA VAL A 105 -2.97 -1.90 4.53
C VAL A 105 -3.94 -3.05 4.77
N GLY A 106 -5.19 -2.88 4.33
CA GLY A 106 -6.24 -3.89 4.48
C GLY A 106 -6.18 -5.02 3.44
N SER A 107 -5.44 -4.83 2.33
CA SER A 107 -5.35 -5.82 1.25
C SER A 107 -4.26 -6.85 1.50
N GLY A 108 -4.67 -8.12 1.64
CA GLY A 108 -3.75 -9.25 1.81
C GLY A 108 -2.78 -9.43 0.64
N ASP A 109 -3.24 -9.21 -0.60
CA ASP A 109 -2.41 -9.34 -1.80
C ASP A 109 -1.27 -8.32 -1.81
N VAL A 110 -1.55 -7.07 -1.42
CA VAL A 110 -0.53 -6.03 -1.29
C VAL A 110 0.46 -6.38 -0.19
N VAL A 111 -0.02 -6.95 0.93
CA VAL A 111 0.86 -7.40 2.02
C VAL A 111 1.82 -8.50 1.55
N VAL A 112 1.29 -9.51 0.85
CA VAL A 112 2.08 -10.62 0.31
C VAL A 112 3.11 -10.12 -0.71
N ALA A 113 2.69 -9.27 -1.66
CA ALA A 113 3.57 -8.70 -2.68
C ALA A 113 4.68 -7.84 -2.05
N THR A 114 4.35 -7.04 -1.04
CA THR A 114 5.33 -6.23 -0.30
C THR A 114 6.37 -7.10 0.38
N ARG A 115 5.94 -8.13 1.11
CA ARG A 115 6.84 -9.06 1.81
C ARG A 115 7.72 -9.85 0.85
N HIS A 116 7.16 -10.23 -0.31
CA HIS A 116 7.94 -10.89 -1.35
C HIS A 116 9.01 -9.96 -1.92
N TRP A 117 8.63 -8.74 -2.31
CA TRP A 117 9.57 -7.73 -2.79
C TRP A 117 10.64 -7.41 -1.75
N GLN A 118 10.31 -7.22 -0.47
CA GLN A 118 11.28 -6.92 0.60
C GLN A 118 12.34 -8.03 0.72
N ARG A 119 11.96 -9.31 0.57
CA ARG A 119 12.91 -10.42 0.54
C ARG A 119 13.81 -10.32 -0.70
N CYS A 120 13.24 -10.16 -1.89
CA CYS A 120 14.01 -10.05 -3.13
C CYS A 120 14.99 -8.85 -3.10
N ALA A 121 14.55 -7.71 -2.57
CA ALA A 121 15.37 -6.52 -2.43
C ALA A 121 16.56 -6.74 -1.51
N ARG A 122 16.36 -7.39 -0.35
CA ARG A 122 17.47 -7.72 0.56
C ARG A 122 18.51 -8.59 -0.11
N PHE A 123 18.11 -9.63 -0.85
CA PHE A 123 19.06 -10.47 -1.58
C PHE A 123 19.74 -9.70 -2.73
N ALA A 124 19.00 -8.96 -3.54
CA ALA A 124 19.56 -8.26 -4.70
C ALA A 124 20.58 -7.17 -4.31
N PHE A 125 20.47 -6.58 -3.12
CA PHE A 125 21.39 -5.52 -2.67
C PHE A 125 22.47 -5.99 -1.68
N LEU A 126 22.24 -7.07 -0.93
CA LEU A 126 23.13 -7.51 0.16
C LEU A 126 23.61 -8.96 0.06
N GLY A 127 22.96 -9.78 -0.78
CA GLY A 127 23.27 -11.21 -0.93
C GLY A 127 24.36 -11.50 -1.96
N ASP A 128 24.99 -12.67 -1.83
CA ASP A 128 26.07 -13.15 -2.70
C ASP A 128 25.55 -14.05 -3.87
N GLU A 129 24.32 -14.59 -3.81
CA GLU A 129 23.79 -15.53 -4.84
C GLU A 129 22.23 -15.51 -5.05
N ASP A 130 21.82 -16.13 -6.18
CA ASP A 130 20.51 -16.56 -6.73
C ASP A 130 19.37 -15.56 -6.99
N VAL A 131 19.31 -14.41 -6.31
CA VAL A 131 18.31 -13.37 -6.64
C VAL A 131 18.98 -12.24 -7.39
N THR A 132 18.67 -12.15 -8.68
CA THR A 132 19.21 -11.11 -9.54
C THR A 132 18.47 -9.79 -9.35
N THR A 133 19.08 -8.69 -9.77
CA THR A 133 18.40 -7.39 -9.91
C THR A 133 17.10 -7.50 -10.72
N ARG A 134 17.01 -8.45 -11.66
CA ARG A 134 15.78 -8.71 -12.43
C ARG A 134 14.66 -9.24 -11.53
N ASP A 135 14.96 -10.16 -10.61
CA ASP A 135 13.96 -10.76 -9.72
C ASP A 135 13.43 -9.72 -8.70
N GLU A 136 14.28 -8.79 -8.24
CA GLU A 136 13.84 -7.62 -7.45
C GLU A 136 12.90 -6.71 -8.24
N LEU A 137 13.22 -6.42 -9.50
CA LEU A 137 12.40 -5.58 -10.38
C LEU A 137 11.05 -6.23 -10.70
N GLU A 138 11.02 -7.54 -10.92
CA GLU A 138 9.78 -8.30 -11.12
C GLU A 138 8.92 -8.27 -9.86
N ALA A 139 9.50 -8.50 -8.68
CA ALA A 139 8.78 -8.41 -7.42
C ALA A 139 8.30 -6.98 -7.11
N TRP A 140 9.09 -5.96 -7.48
CA TRP A 140 8.69 -4.56 -7.38
C TRP A 140 7.50 -4.26 -8.29
N ALA A 141 7.54 -4.71 -9.54
CA ALA A 141 6.43 -4.53 -10.47
C ALA A 141 5.16 -5.23 -9.96
N ALA A 142 5.28 -6.44 -9.41
CA ALA A 142 4.15 -7.16 -8.81
C ALA A 142 3.54 -6.40 -7.61
N LEU A 143 4.37 -5.79 -6.76
CA LEU A 143 3.91 -4.90 -5.70
C LEU A 143 3.13 -3.70 -6.27
N GLN A 144 3.68 -3.04 -7.29
CA GLN A 144 3.01 -1.88 -7.90
C GLN A 144 1.69 -2.26 -8.56
N GLU A 145 1.62 -3.41 -9.22
CA GLU A 145 0.38 -3.91 -9.82
C GLU A 145 -0.67 -4.24 -8.75
N ALA A 146 -0.27 -4.91 -7.65
CA ALA A 146 -1.17 -5.18 -6.53
C ALA A 146 -1.77 -3.90 -5.95
N VAL A 147 -0.96 -2.86 -5.77
CA VAL A 147 -1.45 -1.54 -5.34
C VAL A 147 -2.40 -0.92 -6.37
N ALA A 148 -2.04 -0.96 -7.65
CA ALA A 148 -2.86 -0.42 -8.73
C ALA A 148 -4.21 -1.12 -8.87
N VAL A 149 -4.28 -2.44 -8.63
CA VAL A 149 -5.54 -3.20 -8.59
C VAL A 149 -6.45 -2.67 -7.48
N VAL A 150 -5.95 -2.51 -6.26
CA VAL A 150 -6.74 -2.01 -5.12
C VAL A 150 -7.23 -0.58 -5.38
N LEU A 151 -6.36 0.29 -5.90
CA LEU A 151 -6.72 1.67 -6.23
C LEU A 151 -7.80 1.76 -7.32
N ARG A 152 -7.75 0.88 -8.34
CA ARG A 152 -8.78 0.80 -9.39
C ARG A 152 -10.10 0.28 -8.86
N ALA A 153 -10.08 -0.75 -8.01
CA ALA A 153 -11.28 -1.36 -7.45
C ALA A 153 -12.10 -0.40 -6.58
N GLY A 154 -11.44 0.55 -5.91
CA GLY A 154 -12.11 1.54 -5.06
C GLY A 154 -12.61 2.80 -5.78
N ARG A 155 -12.36 2.97 -7.08
CA ARG A 155 -12.77 4.16 -7.83
C ARG A 155 -14.30 4.22 -7.93
N PRO A 156 -14.95 5.32 -7.50
CA PRO A 156 -16.39 5.47 -7.72
C PRO A 156 -16.70 5.49 -9.22
N PRO A 157 -17.85 4.95 -9.65
CA PRO A 157 -18.25 5.02 -11.06
C PRO A 157 -18.32 6.49 -11.48
N THR A 158 -17.65 6.83 -12.58
CA THR A 158 -17.78 8.14 -13.21
C THR A 158 -19.23 8.33 -13.67
N PRO A 159 -19.86 9.49 -13.40
CA PRO A 159 -21.21 9.79 -13.88
C PRO A 159 -21.28 9.88 -15.41
#